data_AF-A0A6P1KFC2-F1
#
_entry.id   AF-A0A6P1KFC2-F1
#
_cell.length_a   1.000
_cell.length_b   1.000
_cell.length_c   1.000
_cell.angle_alpha   90.00
_cell.angle_beta   90.00
_cell.angle_gamma   90.00
#
_symmetry.space_group_name_H-M   'P 1'
#
loop_
_entity.id
_entity.type
_entity.pdbx_description
1 polymer ?
#
loop_
_entity_poly.entity_id
_entity_poly.type
_entity_poly.pdbx_seq_one_letter_code
_entity_poly.pdbx_strand_id
1 'polypeptide(L)'
;MTAKKSFSHANPAMSFISNSVEKENDEQLEMKNEIGSQNMSSLNTQKKNEFDVPMKRNPEFIEVKSKRMQLLMQPSLHSAIKKLANEEEISVNEKIHSILRDYVEKSNI
;
A
#
# COMPACT_ATOMS: atom_id res chain seq x y z
N MET A 1 49.97 5.60 -33.96
CA MET A 1 49.29 5.89 -32.68
C MET A 1 47.93 5.20 -32.71
N THR A 2 47.72 4.16 -31.90
CA THR A 2 46.48 3.35 -31.93
C THR A 2 45.39 4.02 -31.08
N ALA A 3 44.24 4.35 -31.65
CA ALA A 3 43.11 4.90 -30.88
C ALA A 3 42.57 3.86 -29.89
N LYS A 4 42.48 4.21 -28.61
CA LYS A 4 41.90 3.34 -27.57
C LYS A 4 40.38 3.28 -27.76
N LYS A 5 39.82 2.07 -27.85
CA LYS A 5 38.38 1.85 -27.98
C LYS A 5 37.67 2.28 -26.69
N SER A 6 36.66 3.15 -26.80
CA SER A 6 35.80 3.55 -25.68
C SER A 6 34.70 2.50 -25.49
N PHE A 7 34.54 2.01 -24.26
CA PHE A 7 33.55 0.98 -23.90
C PHE A 7 32.24 1.56 -23.35
N SER A 8 32.07 2.89 -23.34
CA SER A 8 30.85 3.57 -22.87
C SER A 8 29.59 3.10 -23.59
N HIS A 9 29.69 2.69 -24.87
CA HIS A 9 28.56 2.24 -25.68
C HIS A 9 28.46 0.71 -25.82
N ALA A 10 29.41 -0.04 -25.28
CA ALA A 10 29.52 -1.48 -25.55
C ALA A 10 28.79 -2.35 -24.52
N ASN A 11 28.43 -1.81 -23.35
CA ASN A 11 27.71 -2.55 -22.31
C ASN A 11 26.56 -1.71 -21.74
N PRO A 12 25.29 -2.10 -21.94
CA PRO A 12 24.13 -1.36 -21.45
C PRO A 12 24.10 -1.19 -19.91
N ALA A 13 24.87 -1.99 -19.17
CA ALA A 13 25.00 -1.84 -17.72
C ALA A 13 25.72 -0.54 -17.29
N MET A 14 26.54 0.07 -18.14
CA MET A 14 27.36 1.24 -17.77
C MET A 14 26.55 2.53 -17.62
N SER A 15 25.38 2.65 -18.27
CA SER A 15 24.48 3.81 -18.09
C SER A 15 23.88 3.91 -16.69
N PHE A 16 23.80 2.80 -15.95
CA PHE A 16 23.29 2.81 -14.58
C PHE A 16 24.33 3.27 -13.56
N ILE A 17 25.61 3.10 -13.86
CA ILE A 17 26.73 3.48 -12.97
C ILE A 17 27.17 4.93 -13.22
N SER A 18 27.13 5.42 -14.46
CA SER A 18 27.59 6.79 -14.77
C SER A 18 26.75 7.89 -14.12
N ASN A 19 25.47 7.63 -13.84
CA ASN A 19 24.58 8.62 -13.23
C ASN A 19 24.77 8.75 -11.71
N SER A 20 25.58 7.88 -11.08
CA SER A 20 25.74 7.87 -9.62
C SER A 20 26.90 8.74 -9.12
N VAL A 21 27.77 9.24 -10.00
CA VAL A 21 29.06 9.84 -9.60
C VAL A 21 29.06 11.38 -9.60
N GLU A 22 27.99 12.05 -10.03
CA GLU A 22 27.99 13.54 -10.17
C GLU A 22 26.97 14.27 -9.28
N LYS A 23 26.64 13.76 -8.09
CA LYS A 23 25.84 14.52 -7.09
C LYS A 23 26.38 14.39 -5.67
N GLU A 24 27.67 14.64 -5.49
CA GLU A 24 28.23 14.93 -4.16
C GLU A 24 28.70 16.39 -4.13
N ASN A 25 28.24 17.10 -3.09
CA ASN A 25 28.43 18.52 -2.73
C ASN A 25 27.34 19.49 -3.23
N ASP A 26 26.23 19.58 -2.50
CA ASP A 26 25.96 20.75 -1.66
C ASP A 26 24.73 20.54 -0.76
N GLU A 27 24.90 20.97 0.50
CA GLU A 27 23.90 21.23 1.56
C GLU A 27 23.42 20.05 2.45
N GLN A 28 24.10 19.98 3.61
CA GLN A 28 23.68 19.29 4.83
C GLN A 28 22.36 19.87 5.37
N LEU A 29 21.32 19.02 5.52
CA LEU A 29 20.37 19.11 6.63
C LEU A 29 19.96 17.68 7.04
N GLU A 30 20.59 17.21 8.10
CA GLU A 30 20.07 16.12 8.92
C GLU A 30 18.74 16.53 9.60
N MET A 31 17.97 15.52 10.00
CA MET A 31 16.79 15.58 10.87
C MET A 31 15.47 16.08 10.26
N LYS A 32 14.59 15.12 9.92
CA LYS A 32 13.29 14.87 10.59
C LYS A 32 12.46 13.88 9.78
N ASN A 33 12.79 12.59 9.89
CA ASN A 33 11.85 11.50 9.58
C ASN A 33 11.31 10.89 10.88
N GLU A 34 11.07 11.70 11.89
CA GLU A 34 10.22 11.33 13.03
C GLU A 34 9.47 12.59 13.49
N ILE A 35 8.15 12.54 13.35
CA ILE A 35 7.08 13.19 14.14
C ILE A 35 5.87 13.37 13.21
N GLY A 36 4.96 12.40 13.33
CA GLY A 36 3.62 12.41 12.75
C GLY A 36 2.77 11.24 13.26
N SER A 37 3.09 10.74 14.46
CA SER A 37 2.12 10.05 15.30
C SER A 37 1.16 11.11 15.83
N GLN A 38 -0.10 10.69 16.10
CA GLN A 38 -1.23 11.44 16.70
C GLN A 38 -2.10 12.14 15.62
N ASN A 39 -3.42 11.95 15.44
CA ASN A 39 -4.49 11.25 16.14
C ASN A 39 -5.74 11.22 15.23
N MET A 40 -6.38 10.05 15.07
CA MET A 40 -7.85 9.95 15.16
C MET A 40 -8.20 8.52 15.61
N SER A 41 -8.14 8.36 16.92
CA SER A 41 -8.77 7.29 17.65
C SER A 41 -10.29 7.39 17.45
N SER A 42 -10.84 6.60 16.54
CA SER A 42 -12.25 6.24 16.61
C SER A 42 -12.37 5.15 17.67
N LEU A 43 -12.86 5.55 18.84
CA LEU A 43 -13.08 4.73 20.02
C LEU A 43 -13.79 3.41 19.67
N ASN A 44 -13.06 2.31 19.71
CA ASN A 44 -13.66 1.01 19.97
C ASN A 44 -13.45 0.73 21.45
N THR A 45 -14.50 0.94 22.24
CA THR A 45 -14.56 0.70 23.68
C THR A 45 -14.46 -0.80 23.95
N GLN A 46 -13.27 -1.38 23.78
CA GLN A 46 -13.02 -2.75 24.18
C GLN A 46 -12.72 -2.77 25.67
N LYS A 47 -13.61 -3.43 26.42
CA LYS A 47 -13.48 -3.74 27.84
C LYS A 47 -12.04 -4.20 28.11
N LYS A 48 -11.33 -3.45 28.95
CA LYS A 48 -10.01 -3.83 29.47
C LYS A 48 -10.20 -5.07 30.32
N ASN A 49 -9.91 -6.25 29.75
CA ASN A 49 -9.70 -7.44 30.55
C ASN A 49 -8.34 -7.27 31.22
N GLU A 50 -8.34 -7.21 32.55
CA GLU A 50 -7.18 -7.06 33.43
C GLU A 50 -6.28 -8.31 33.38
N PHE A 51 -5.53 -8.46 32.30
CA PHE A 51 -4.42 -9.42 32.25
C PHE A 51 -3.16 -8.69 31.78
N ASP A 52 -2.23 -8.51 32.72
CA ASP A 52 -0.90 -7.87 32.56
C ASP A 52 0.09 -8.74 31.76
N VAL A 53 -0.43 -9.72 31.00
CA VAL A 53 0.37 -10.64 30.19
C VAL A 53 0.05 -10.37 28.74
N PRO A 54 1.04 -10.03 27.88
CA PRO A 54 0.81 -9.91 26.45
C PRO A 54 0.50 -11.30 25.86
N MET A 55 -0.76 -11.73 25.95
CA MET A 55 -1.24 -12.92 25.26
C MET A 55 -1.16 -12.63 23.76
N LYS A 56 -0.36 -13.41 23.05
CA LYS A 56 -0.29 -13.38 21.59
C LYS A 56 -1.69 -13.68 21.06
N ARG A 57 -2.34 -12.69 20.44
CA ARG A 57 -3.64 -12.88 19.78
C ARG A 57 -3.50 -14.02 18.77
N ASN A 58 -4.45 -14.96 18.79
CA ASN A 58 -4.39 -16.09 17.87
C ASN A 58 -4.46 -15.56 16.42
N PRO A 59 -3.44 -15.81 15.58
CA PRO A 59 -3.37 -15.31 14.21
C PRO A 59 -4.53 -15.79 13.32
N GLU A 60 -5.23 -16.86 13.69
CA GLU A 60 -6.44 -17.31 12.98
C GLU A 60 -7.59 -16.31 13.07
N PHE A 61 -7.61 -15.47 14.12
CA PHE A 61 -8.67 -14.50 14.39
C PHE A 61 -8.27 -13.07 14.00
N ILE A 62 -7.11 -12.90 13.37
CA ILE A 62 -6.65 -11.59 12.89
C ILE A 62 -6.48 -11.69 11.38
N GLU A 63 -7.32 -11.00 10.63
CA GLU A 63 -7.17 -10.93 9.17
C GLU A 63 -5.91 -10.11 8.84
N VAL A 64 -4.80 -10.79 8.52
CA VAL A 64 -3.50 -10.12 8.29
C VAL A 64 -3.18 -9.94 6.81
N LYS A 65 -3.85 -10.67 5.90
CA LYS A 65 -3.47 -10.72 4.48
C LYS A 65 -4.67 -10.67 3.54
N SER A 66 -4.54 -9.88 2.48
CA SER A 66 -5.51 -9.82 1.39
C SER A 66 -5.44 -11.07 0.50
N LYS A 67 -6.60 -11.51 0.00
CA LYS A 67 -6.74 -12.61 -0.96
C LYS A 67 -7.25 -12.06 -2.29
N ARG A 68 -6.65 -12.48 -3.42
CA ARG A 68 -7.11 -12.08 -4.76
C ARG A 68 -8.25 -12.99 -5.22
N MET A 69 -9.30 -12.38 -5.76
CA MET A 69 -10.46 -13.07 -6.33
C MET A 69 -10.64 -12.61 -7.78
N GLN A 70 -10.90 -13.55 -8.69
CA GLN A 70 -11.34 -13.26 -10.05
C GLN A 70 -12.86 -13.41 -10.09
N LEU A 71 -13.56 -12.35 -10.48
CA LEU A 71 -15.02 -12.29 -10.46
C LEU A 71 -15.55 -12.13 -11.88
N LEU A 72 -16.56 -12.92 -12.24
CA LEU A 72 -17.30 -12.75 -13.49
C LEU A 72 -18.55 -11.93 -13.19
N MET A 73 -18.68 -10.75 -13.81
CA MET A 73 -19.81 -9.84 -13.60
C MET A 73 -20.33 -9.28 -14.92
N GLN A 74 -21.56 -8.78 -14.89
CA GLN A 74 -22.15 -8.08 -16.03
C GLN A 74 -21.41 -6.74 -16.30
N PRO A 75 -21.19 -6.36 -17.57
CA PRO A 75 -20.51 -5.11 -17.91
C PRO A 75 -21.23 -3.85 -17.39
N SER A 76 -22.57 -3.87 -17.40
CA SER A 76 -23.41 -2.79 -16.88
C SER A 76 -23.19 -2.57 -15.37
N LEU A 77 -23.16 -3.66 -14.60
CA LEU A 77 -22.90 -3.63 -13.16
C LEU A 77 -21.49 -3.09 -12.87
N HIS A 78 -20.48 -3.57 -13.59
CA HIS A 78 -19.11 -3.06 -13.44
C HIS A 78 -19.01 -1.56 -13.75
N SER A 79 -19.71 -1.07 -14.79
CA SER A 79 -19.76 0.36 -15.10
C SER A 79 -20.42 1.17 -13.99
N ALA A 80 -21.52 0.68 -13.41
CA ALA A 80 -22.21 1.34 -12.29
C ALA A 80 -21.30 1.43 -11.05
N ILE A 81 -20.64 0.33 -10.68
CA ILE A 81 -19.70 0.31 -9.53
C ILE A 81 -18.55 1.28 -9.77
N LYS A 82 -18.02 1.34 -11.00
CA LYS A 82 -16.95 2.28 -11.35
C LYS A 82 -17.37 3.74 -11.19
N LYS A 83 -18.61 4.09 -11.54
CA LYS A 83 -19.15 5.44 -11.31
C LYS A 83 -19.22 5.78 -9.82
N LEU A 84 -19.77 4.87 -9.02
CA LEU A 84 -19.86 5.05 -7.56
C LEU A 84 -18.47 5.19 -6.91
N ALA A 85 -17.50 4.41 -7.37
CA ALA A 85 -16.13 4.50 -6.87
C ALA A 85 -15.49 5.86 -7.21
N ASN A 86 -15.75 6.39 -8.42
CA ASN A 86 -15.26 7.70 -8.83
C ASN A 86 -15.92 8.84 -8.04
N GLU A 87 -17.22 8.74 -7.73
CA GLU A 87 -17.95 9.73 -6.91
C GLU A 87 -17.39 9.80 -5.48
N GLU A 88 -16.93 8.67 -4.95
CA GLU A 88 -16.33 8.56 -3.61
C GLU A 88 -14.80 8.72 -3.61
N GLU A 89 -14.19 9.02 -4.76
CA GLU A 89 -12.72 9.16 -4.94
C GLU A 89 -11.90 7.94 -4.45
N ILE A 90 -12.47 6.74 -4.54
CA ILE A 90 -11.83 5.48 -4.14
C ILE A 90 -11.61 4.54 -5.32
N SER A 91 -10.77 3.53 -5.12
CA SER A 91 -10.56 2.50 -6.14
C SER A 91 -11.80 1.61 -6.29
N VAL A 92 -12.02 1.09 -7.49
CA VAL A 92 -13.08 0.10 -7.76
C VAL A 92 -12.96 -1.12 -6.85
N ASN A 93 -11.72 -1.52 -6.54
CA ASN A 93 -11.47 -2.65 -5.63
C ASN A 93 -11.94 -2.35 -4.20
N GLU A 94 -11.64 -1.15 -3.69
CA GLU A 94 -12.11 -0.72 -2.36
C GLU A 94 -13.64 -0.65 -2.31
N LYS A 95 -14.28 -0.14 -3.37
CA LYS A 95 -15.74 -0.08 -3.44
C LYS A 95 -16.38 -1.47 -3.46
N ILE A 96 -15.80 -2.42 -4.20
CA ILE A 96 -16.27 -3.81 -4.18
C ILE A 96 -16.11 -4.41 -2.78
N HIS A 97 -14.98 -4.16 -2.13
CA HIS A 97 -14.70 -4.66 -0.80
C HIS A 97 -15.67 -4.10 0.26
N SER A 98 -15.98 -2.80 0.21
CA SER A 98 -16.95 -2.19 1.13
C SER A 98 -18.36 -2.73 0.93
N ILE A 99 -18.82 -2.87 -0.33
CA ILE A 99 -20.13 -3.46 -0.64
C ILE A 99 -20.24 -4.90 -0.09
N LEU A 100 -19.19 -5.71 -0.26
CA LEU A 100 -19.17 -7.09 0.25
C LEU A 100 -19.18 -7.14 1.78
N ARG A 101 -18.41 -6.26 2.45
CA ARG A 101 -18.41 -6.14 3.90
C ARG A 101 -19.78 -5.74 4.43
N ASP A 102 -20.35 -4.67 3.89
CA ASP A 102 -21.67 -4.17 4.28
C ASP A 102 -22.75 -5.24 4.12
N TYR A 103 -22.65 -6.06 3.06
CA TYR A 103 -23.59 -7.16 2.83
C TYR A 103 -23.49 -8.26 3.89
N VAL A 104 -22.27 -8.67 4.27
CA VAL A 104 -22.04 -9.69 5.30
C VAL A 104 -22.50 -9.18 6.67
N GLU A 105 -22.14 -7.94 7.04
CA GLU A 105 -22.55 -7.32 8.30
C GLU A 105 -24.07 -7.22 8.43
N LYS A 106 -24.76 -6.80 7.35
CA LYS A 106 -26.23 -6.73 7.33
C LYS A 106 -26.90 -8.10 7.38
N SER A 107 -26.23 -9.13 6.87
CA SER A 107 -26.78 -10.48 6.82
C SER A 107 -26.69 -11.23 8.16
N ASN A 108 -25.98 -10.70 9.16
CA ASN A 108 -25.74 -11.35 10.46
C ASN A 108 -25.32 -12.83 10.33
N ILE A 109 -24.51 -13.14 9.32
CA ILE A 109 -23.88 -14.44 9.12
C ILE A 109 -22.55 -14.48 9.87
#